data_AF-A0A1M5D895-F1
#
_entry.id   AF-A0A1M5D895-F1
#
_cell.length_a   1.000
_cell.length_b   1.000
_cell.length_c   1.000
_cell.angle_alpha   90.00
_cell.angle_beta   90.00
_cell.angle_gamma   90.00
#
_symmetry.space_group_name_H-M   'P 1'
#
loop_
_entity.id
_entity.type
_entity.pdbx_description
1 polymer ?
#
loop_
_entity_poly.entity_id
_entity_poly.type
_entity_poly.pdbx_seq_one_letter_code
_entity_poly.pdbx_strand_id
1 'polypeptide(L)'
;MDNTNKYLHIKHEGKNVYEIVDELMGKYKSPLVTIQKIREIFPQLSLIEAKEVVIIKTSEHKSLYDYQGSLFPDLQRFLNEENDNNNL
;
A
#
# COMPACT_ATOMS: atom_id res chain seq x y z
N MET A 1 -11.73 -0.37 -7.66
CA MET A 1 -12.88 -0.48 -6.70
C MET A 1 -12.54 0.35 -5.49
N ASP A 2 -13.48 1.11 -4.91
CA ASP A 2 -13.18 1.99 -3.77
C ASP A 2 -13.28 1.22 -2.45
N ASN A 3 -12.13 0.87 -1.86
CA ASN A 3 -12.02 0.13 -0.61
C ASN A 3 -11.80 1.04 0.61
N THR A 4 -11.90 2.37 0.47
CA THR A 4 -11.62 3.32 1.56
C THR A 4 -12.48 3.04 2.80
N ASN A 5 -13.77 2.82 2.62
CA ASN A 5 -14.71 2.59 3.72
C ASN A 5 -14.57 1.19 4.36
N LYS A 6 -13.94 0.23 3.67
CA LYS A 6 -13.76 -1.15 4.13
C LYS A 6 -13.01 -1.20 5.46
N TYR A 7 -12.02 -0.33 5.64
CA TYR A 7 -11.12 -0.38 6.80
C TYR A 7 -11.36 0.72 7.85
N LEU A 8 -12.25 1.68 7.57
CA LEU A 8 -12.48 2.85 8.43
C LEU A 8 -12.94 2.50 9.85
N HIS A 9 -13.60 1.36 10.02
CA HIS A 9 -14.09 0.88 11.31
C HIS A 9 -12.99 0.24 12.19
N ILE A 10 -11.82 -0.05 11.63
CA ILE A 10 -10.69 -0.65 12.35
C ILE A 10 -10.01 0.42 13.18
N LYS A 11 -9.93 0.21 14.49
CA LYS A 11 -9.42 1.19 15.45
C LYS A 11 -8.49 0.56 16.48
N HIS A 12 -7.51 1.33 16.94
CA HIS A 12 -6.64 1.00 18.06
C HIS A 12 -6.41 2.26 18.89
N GLU A 13 -6.58 2.17 20.21
CA GLU A 13 -6.44 3.32 21.14
C GLU A 13 -7.23 4.56 20.71
N GLY A 14 -8.43 4.35 20.17
CA GLY A 14 -9.33 5.43 19.73
C GLY A 14 -9.03 6.02 18.35
N LYS A 15 -7.89 5.70 17.73
CA LYS A 15 -7.52 6.14 16.37
C LYS A 15 -7.93 5.10 15.34
N ASN A 16 -8.37 5.55 14.17
CA ASN A 16 -8.64 4.66 13.05
C ASN A 16 -7.33 4.25 12.35
N VAL A 17 -7.39 3.17 11.59
CA VAL A 17 -6.22 2.57 10.94
C VAL A 17 -5.48 3.56 10.03
N TYR A 18 -6.17 4.48 9.36
CA TYR A 18 -5.55 5.46 8.47
C TYR A 18 -4.84 6.59 9.22
N GLU A 19 -5.36 7.02 10.38
CA GLU A 19 -4.67 7.96 11.27
C GLU A 19 -3.37 7.34 11.80
N ILE A 20 -3.39 6.04 12.13
CA ILE A 20 -2.20 5.32 12.57
C ILE A 20 -1.19 5.20 11.43
N VAL A 21 -1.63 4.96 10.18
CA VAL A 21 -0.72 4.97 9.02
C VAL A 21 -0.02 6.32 8.87
N ASP A 22 -0.71 7.45 9.01
CA ASP A 22 -0.07 8.78 8.95
C ASP A 22 1.04 8.93 9.98
N GLU A 23 0.78 8.53 11.23
CA GLU A 23 1.76 8.61 12.32
C GLU A 23 2.99 7.73 12.05
N LEU A 24 2.76 6.50 11.60
CA LEU A 24 3.82 5.55 11.28
C LEU A 24 4.64 6.02 10.07
N MET A 25 3.99 6.56 9.04
CA MET A 25 4.68 7.12 7.87
C MET A 25 5.50 8.36 8.23
N GLY A 26 4.98 9.24 9.09
CA GLY A 26 5.73 10.38 9.61
C GLY A 26 6.97 9.97 10.41
N LYS A 27 6.86 8.88 11.19
CA LYS A 27 7.95 8.36 12.03
C LYS A 27 9.01 7.57 11.26
N TYR A 28 8.58 6.60 10.45
CA TYR A 28 9.48 5.63 9.82
C TYR A 28 9.85 5.99 8.38
N LYS A 29 9.07 6.86 7.71
CA LYS A 29 9.28 7.29 6.32
C LYS A 29 9.46 6.14 5.34
N SER A 30 8.89 4.97 5.64
CA SER A 30 9.03 3.75 4.87
C SER A 30 7.69 3.02 4.80
N PRO A 31 7.12 2.82 3.60
CA PRO A 31 5.89 2.05 3.43
C PRO A 31 6.03 0.62 3.93
N LEU A 32 7.17 -0.05 3.67
CA LEU A 32 7.38 -1.44 4.08
C LEU A 32 7.42 -1.60 5.60
N VAL A 33 8.13 -0.71 6.29
CA VAL A 33 8.16 -0.69 7.77
C VAL A 33 6.78 -0.37 8.32
N THR A 34 6.05 0.55 7.67
CA THR A 34 4.68 0.90 8.07
C THR A 34 3.74 -0.30 7.94
N ILE A 35 3.79 -1.05 6.84
CA ILE A 35 3.01 -2.28 6.65
C ILE A 35 3.30 -3.29 7.76
N GLN A 36 4.58 -3.49 8.10
CA GLN A 36 4.96 -4.36 9.20
C GLN A 36 4.34 -3.89 10.53
N LYS A 37 4.47 -2.61 10.85
CA LYS A 37 3.94 -2.03 12.10
C LYS A 37 2.41 -2.08 12.18
N ILE A 38 1.71 -1.87 11.07
CA ILE A 38 0.25 -2.03 11.00
C ILE A 38 -0.15 -3.46 11.36
N ARG A 39 0.59 -4.48 10.91
CA ARG A 39 0.30 -5.88 11.28
C ARG A 39 0.63 -6.20 12.73
N GLU A 40 1.62 -5.54 13.31
CA GLU A 40 1.91 -5.68 14.75
C GLU A 40 0.78 -5.09 15.61
N ILE A 41 0.17 -3.97 15.19
CA ILE A 41 -0.94 -3.32 15.89
C ILE A 41 -2.28 -4.02 15.62
N PHE A 42 -2.48 -4.48 14.39
CA PHE A 42 -3.70 -5.13 13.90
C PHE A 42 -3.41 -6.54 13.40
N PRO A 43 -3.15 -7.50 14.32
CA PRO A 43 -2.76 -8.86 13.94
C PRO A 43 -3.84 -9.63 13.16
N GLN A 44 -5.09 -9.18 13.21
CA GLN A 44 -6.20 -9.73 12.42
C GLN A 44 -6.12 -9.38 10.93
N LEU A 45 -5.36 -8.33 10.56
CA LEU A 45 -5.18 -7.96 9.16
C LEU A 45 -4.19 -8.90 8.49
N SER A 46 -4.60 -9.46 7.36
CA SER A 46 -3.68 -10.16 6.47
C SER A 46 -2.63 -9.18 5.92
N LEU A 47 -1.53 -9.73 5.37
CA LEU A 47 -0.52 -8.92 4.70
C LEU A 47 -1.09 -8.12 3.52
N ILE A 48 -2.05 -8.70 2.81
CA ILE A 48 -2.71 -8.05 1.66
C ILE A 48 -3.52 -6.84 2.14
N GLU A 49 -4.29 -7.00 3.22
CA GLU A 49 -5.09 -5.90 3.76
C GLU A 49 -4.24 -4.80 4.37
N ALA A 50 -3.16 -5.14 5.09
CA ALA A 50 -2.22 -4.15 5.60
C ALA A 50 -1.54 -3.36 4.47
N LYS A 51 -1.18 -4.02 3.37
CA LYS A 51 -0.69 -3.35 2.16
C LYS A 51 -1.73 -2.43 1.56
N GLU A 52 -2.96 -2.90 1.40
CA GLU A 52 -4.07 -2.12 0.83
C GLU A 52 -4.36 -0.87 1.65
N VAL A 53 -4.41 -0.99 2.98
CA VAL A 53 -4.60 0.14 3.91
C VAL A 53 -3.51 1.20 3.74
N VAL A 54 -2.24 0.79 3.67
CA VAL A 54 -1.12 1.72 3.50
C VAL A 54 -1.21 2.41 2.13
N ILE A 55 -1.47 1.66 1.05
CA ILE A 55 -1.65 2.21 -0.29
C ILE A 55 -2.77 3.25 -0.35
N ILE A 56 -3.95 2.90 0.18
CA ILE A 56 -5.11 3.81 0.21
C ILE A 56 -4.76 5.13 0.87
N LYS A 57 -3.91 5.08 1.90
CA LYS A 57 -3.58 6.26 2.67
C LYS A 57 -2.42 7.08 2.09
N THR A 58 -1.44 6.43 1.50
CA THR A 58 -0.20 7.09 1.04
C THR A 58 -0.18 7.38 -0.46
N SER A 59 -1.25 7.06 -1.18
CA SER A 59 -1.35 7.27 -2.62
C SER A 59 -2.74 7.78 -3.01
N GLU A 60 -2.94 8.05 -4.29
CA GLU A 60 -4.26 8.44 -4.83
C GLU A 60 -5.17 7.23 -5.11
N HIS A 61 -4.65 6.00 -4.97
CA HIS A 61 -5.38 4.77 -5.30
C HIS A 61 -6.28 4.35 -4.16
N LYS A 62 -7.48 3.88 -4.51
CA LYS A 62 -8.50 3.50 -3.52
C LYS A 62 -8.57 2.00 -3.24
N SER A 63 -7.65 1.23 -3.82
CA SER A 63 -7.47 -0.21 -3.58
C SER A 63 -6.06 -0.64 -3.99
N LEU A 64 -5.59 -1.77 -3.46
CA LEU A 64 -4.34 -2.39 -3.91
C LEU A 64 -4.43 -2.79 -5.40
N TYR A 65 -5.60 -3.23 -5.85
CA TYR A 65 -5.83 -3.59 -7.24
C TYR A 65 -5.63 -2.40 -8.19
N ASP A 66 -6.24 -1.25 -7.88
CA ASP A 66 -6.11 -0.04 -8.71
C ASP A 66 -4.65 0.43 -8.76
N TYR A 67 -3.91 0.35 -7.65
CA TYR A 67 -2.48 0.64 -7.61
C TYR A 67 -1.65 -0.34 -8.46
N GLN A 68 -1.91 -1.64 -8.36
CA GLN A 68 -1.19 -2.63 -9.17
C GLN A 68 -1.46 -2.45 -10.66
N GLY A 69 -2.69 -2.09 -11.02
CA GLY A 69 -3.06 -1.77 -12.41
C GLY A 69 -2.29 -0.57 -12.95
N SER A 70 -2.03 0.45 -12.13
CA SER A 70 -1.28 1.64 -12.58
C SER A 70 0.22 1.38 -12.77
N LEU A 71 0.77 0.31 -12.19
CA LEU A 71 2.18 -0.09 -12.41
C LEU A 71 2.40 -0.80 -13.75
N PHE A 72 1.33 -1.26 -14.40
CA PHE A 72 1.44 -2.10 -15.59
C PHE A 72 2.13 -1.42 -16.78
N PRO A 73 1.86 -0.14 -17.11
CA PRO A 73 2.56 0.55 -18.19
C PRO A 73 4.07 0.66 -17.93
N ASP A 74 4.46 0.95 -16.70
CA ASP A 74 5.88 1.03 -16.32
C ASP A 74 6.56 -0.34 -16.45
N LEU A 75 5.90 -1.40 -15.97
CA LEU A 75 6.38 -2.78 -16.13
C LEU A 75 6.57 -3.17 -17.61
N GLN A 76 5.62 -2.82 -18.47
CA GLN A 76 5.77 -3.05 -19.92
C GLN A 76 6.96 -2.30 -20.50
N ARG A 77 7.18 -1.05 -20.09
CA ARG A 77 8.34 -0.27 -20.52
C ARG A 77 9.66 -0.94 -20.11
N PHE A 78 9.79 -1.34 -18.84
CA PHE A 78 10.99 -2.01 -18.35
C PHE A 78 11.30 -3.30 -19.12
N LEU A 79 10.29 -4.13 -19.38
CA LEU A 79 10.47 -5.38 -20.12
C LEU A 79 10.87 -5.15 -21.59
N ASN A 80 10.35 -4.11 -22.23
CA ASN A 80 10.71 -3.77 -23.61
C ASN A 80 12.15 -3.21 -23.67
N GLU A 81 12.53 -2.33 -22.74
CA GLU A 81 13.89 -1.77 -22.66
C GLU A 81 14.95 -2.85 -22.39
N GLU A 82 14.67 -3.86 -21.56
CA GLU A 82 15.59 -4.99 -21.36
C GLU A 82 15.74 -5.85 -22.63
N ASN A 83 14.67 -6.05 -23.39
CA ASN A 83 14.72 -6.83 -24.63
C ASN A 83 15.51 -6.11 -25.74
N ASP A 84 15.43 -4.79 -25.81
CA ASP A 84 16.18 -4.00 -26.80
C ASP A 84 17.69 -3.98 -26.47
N ASN A 85 18.06 -3.95 -25.18
CA ASN A 85 19.46 -3.96 -24.75
C ASN A 85 20.15 -5.33 -24.87
N ASN A 86 19.39 -6.43 -24.89
CA ASN A 86 19.92 -7.79 -25.06
C ASN A 86 20.05 -8.23 -26.53
N ASN A 87 19.61 -7.39 -27.48
CA ASN A 87 19.66 -7.66 -28.93
C ASN A 87 20.74 -6.84 -29.67
N LEU A 88 21.66 -6.20 -28.93
CA LEU A 88 22.84 -5.46 -29.43
C LEU A 88 24.13 -6.22 -29.09
#